data_AF-A0A528N0D2-F1
#
_entry.id   AF-A0A528N0D2-F1
#
_cell.length_a   1.000
_cell.length_b   1.000
_cell.length_c   1.000
_cell.angle_alpha   90.00
_cell.angle_beta   90.00
_cell.angle_gamma   90.00
#
_symmetry.space_group_name_H-M   'P 1'
#
loop_
_entity.id
_entity.type
_entity.pdbx_description
1 polymer ?
#
loop_
_entity_poly.entity_id
_entity_poly.type
_entity_poly.pdbx_seq_one_letter_code
_entity_poly.pdbx_strand_id
1 'polypeptide(L)' 'DFSYMLEARPGAFIFIGNGDTAGLHNPAYDFNDEVIPHGMSYWVKLAETALAA' A
#
# COMPACT_ATOMS: atom_id res chain seq x y z
N ASP A 1 -11.77 6.63 2.69
CA ASP A 1 -12.97 6.20 1.94
C ASP A 1 -12.93 4.71 1.55
N PHE A 2 -11.75 4.08 1.50
CA PHE A 2 -11.60 2.64 1.24
C PHE A 2 -12.50 1.74 2.12
N SER A 3 -12.85 2.16 3.34
CA SER A 3 -13.82 1.45 4.20
C SER A 3 -15.15 1.18 3.52
N TYR A 4 -15.67 2.10 2.69
CA TYR A 4 -16.90 1.89 1.94
C TYR A 4 -16.75 0.80 0.85
N MET A 5 -15.55 0.63 0.29
CA MET A 5 -15.29 -0.46 -0.65
C MET A 5 -15.35 -1.83 0.04
N LEU A 6 -14.97 -1.89 1.32
CA LEU A 6 -15.02 -3.11 2.13
C LEU A 6 -16.44 -3.50 2.55
N GLU A 7 -17.41 -2.58 2.49
CA GLU A 7 -18.83 -2.91 2.67
C GLU A 7 -19.37 -3.72 1.49
N ALA A 8 -18.86 -3.46 0.27
CA ALA A 8 -19.35 -4.12 -0.93
C ALA A 8 -18.84 -5.55 -1.07
N ARG A 9 -17.57 -5.81 -0.74
CA ARG A 9 -16.92 -7.12 -0.91
C ARG A 9 -15.77 -7.33 0.08
N PRO A 10 -15.39 -8.58 0.39
CA PRO A 10 -14.19 -8.85 1.18
C PRO A 10 -12.94 -8.20 0.55
N GLY A 11 -12.14 -7.55 1.39
CA GLY A 11 -10.91 -6.89 0.97
C GLY A 11 -10.00 -6.61 2.16
N ALA A 12 -8.79 -6.13 1.86
CA ALA A 12 -7.79 -5.80 2.86
C ALA A 12 -7.14 -4.45 2.53
N PHE A 13 -6.92 -3.65 3.57
CA PHE A 13 -6.12 -2.44 3.52
C PHE A 13 -4.87 -2.66 4.37
N ILE A 14 -3.69 -2.38 3.82
CA ILE A 14 -2.42 -2.57 4.50
C ILE A 14 -1.57 -1.31 4.42
N PHE A 15 -0.74 -1.10 5.44
CA PHE A 15 0.26 -0.05 5.44
C PHE A 15 1.61 -0.59 4.99
N ILE A 16 2.36 0.27 4.31
CA ILE A 16 3.77 0.07 4.01
C ILE A 16 4.58 1.10 4.80
N GLY A 17 5.74 0.71 5.31
CA GLY A 17 6.61 1.64 6.04
C GLY A 17 7.20 2.69 5.10
N ASN A 18 7.18 3.96 5.49
CA ASN A 18 7.73 5.08 4.71
C ASN A 18 9.08 5.59 5.26
N GLY A 19 9.72 4.84 6.15
CA GLY A 19 10.98 5.26 6.80
C GLY A 19 10.81 6.30 7.90
N ASP A 20 11.92 6.89 8.32
CA ASP A 20 12.00 7.91 9.37
C ASP A 20 11.73 9.30 8.78
N THR A 21 10.45 9.65 8.69
CA THR A 21 9.97 10.92 8.12
C THR A 21 8.80 11.45 8.95
N ALA A 22 8.39 12.70 8.72
CA ALA A 22 7.19 13.23 9.35
C ALA A 22 5.95 12.44 8.94
N GLY A 23 4.88 12.53 9.73
CA GLY A 23 3.58 11.92 9.38
C GLY A 23 2.89 12.63 8.22
N LEU A 24 1.89 11.96 7.62
CA LEU A 24 1.01 12.57 6.61
C LEU A 24 0.40 13.88 7.14
N HIS A 25 0.16 14.82 6.22
CA HIS A 25 -0.31 16.20 6.50
C HIS A 25 0.69 17.13 7.19
N ASN A 26 1.94 16.71 7.36
CA ASN A 26 3.01 17.58 7.81
C ASN A 26 3.79 18.18 6.61
N PRO A 27 4.10 19.49 6.58
CA PRO A 27 4.93 20.09 5.53
C PRO A 27 6.34 19.51 5.39
N ALA A 28 6.87 18.91 6.45
CA ALA A 28 8.15 18.21 6.45
C ALA A 28 8.02 16.73 6.05
N TYR A 29 6.85 16.29 5.57
CA TYR A 29 6.67 14.95 5.04
C TYR A 29 7.57 14.75 3.81
N ASP A 30 8.37 13.69 3.86
CA ASP A 30 9.22 13.24 2.77
C ASP A 30 8.88 11.77 2.44
N PHE A 31 8.60 11.49 1.17
CA PHE A 31 8.24 10.15 0.73
C PHE A 31 9.52 9.33 0.51
N ASN A 32 9.57 8.12 1.06
CA ASN A 32 10.72 7.26 0.82
C ASN A 32 10.59 6.53 -0.52
N ASP A 33 11.21 7.07 -1.57
CA ASP A 33 11.22 6.46 -2.92
C ASP A 33 11.78 5.02 -2.94
N GLU A 34 12.64 4.65 -1.99
CA GLU A 34 13.16 3.27 -1.87
C GLU A 34 12.05 2.25 -1.59
N VAL A 35 10.89 2.69 -1.10
CA VAL A 35 9.74 1.83 -0.81
C VAL A 35 8.95 1.42 -2.07
N ILE A 36 9.06 2.18 -3.15
CA ILE A 36 8.31 1.96 -4.40
C ILE A 36 8.49 0.53 -4.94
N PRO A 37 9.72 0.01 -5.16
CA PRO A 37 9.91 -1.33 -5.69
C PRO A 37 9.31 -2.42 -4.77
N HIS A 38 9.28 -2.20 -3.45
CA HIS A 38 8.68 -3.13 -2.49
C HIS A 38 7.15 -3.15 -2.61
N GLY A 39 6.53 -1.97 -2.65
CA GLY A 39 5.07 -1.84 -2.83
C GLY A 39 4.60 -2.43 -4.15
N MET A 40 5.31 -2.15 -5.24
CA MET A 40 5.02 -2.73 -6.56
C MET A 40 5.14 -4.26 -6.54
N SER A 41 6.24 -4.79 -6.01
CA SER A 41 6.48 -6.24 -5.96
C SER A 41 5.41 -6.99 -5.15
N TYR A 42 4.89 -6.39 -4.08
CA TYR A 42 3.81 -6.99 -3.30
C TYR A 42 2.56 -7.20 -4.14
N TRP A 43 2.09 -6.15 -4.83
CA TRP A 43 0.86 -6.23 -5.62
C TRP A 43 0.99 -7.12 -6.85
N VAL A 44 2.16 -7.09 -7.53
CA VAL A 44 2.45 -8.01 -8.66
C VAL A 44 2.37 -9.45 -8.19
N LYS A 45 3.13 -9.82 -7.15
CA LYS A 45 3.12 -11.20 -6.64
C LYS A 45 1.76 -11.62 -6.11
N LEU A 46 1.03 -10.72 -5.44
CA LEU A 46 -0.31 -11.02 -4.95
C LEU A 46 -1.26 -11.35 -6.10
N ALA A 47 -1.27 -10.52 -7.15
CA ALA A 47 -2.12 -10.73 -8.32
C ALA A 47 -1.72 -12.02 -9.07
N GLU A 48 -0.43 -12.23 -9.33
CA GLU A 48 0.09 -13.46 -9.95
C GLU A 48 -0.28 -14.71 -9.15
N THR A 49 -0.16 -14.66 -7.82
CA THR A 49 -0.47 -15.81 -6.95
C THR A 49 -1.98 -16.08 -6.87
N ALA A 50 -2.80 -15.04 -6.75
CA ALA A 50 -4.24 -15.18 -6.57
C ALA A 50 -5.00 -15.48 -7.87
N LEU A 51 -4.43 -15.11 -9.02
CA LEU A 51 -5.06 -15.25 -10.34
C LEU A 51 -4.34 -16.27 -11.25
N ALA A 52 -3.32 -16.98 -10.75
CA ALA A 52 -2.70 -18.07 -11.50
C ALA A 52 -3.76 -19.12 -11.91
N ALA A 53 -3.75 -19.45 -13.21
CA ALA A 53 -4.65 -20.43 -13.83
C ALA A 53 -4.24 -21.87 -13.52
#